data_AF-A0A1G9RBE8-F1
#
_entry.id   AF-A0A1G9RBE8-F1
#
_cell.length_a   1.000
_cell.length_b   1.000
_cell.length_c   1.000
_cell.angle_alpha   90.00
_cell.angle_beta   90.00
_cell.angle_gamma   90.00
#
_symmetry.space_group_name_H-M   'P 1'
#
loop_
_entity.id
_entity.type
_entity.pdbx_description
1 polymer ?
#
loop_
_entity_poly.entity_id
_entity_poly.type
_entity_poly.pdbx_seq_one_letter_code
_entity_poly.pdbx_strand_id
1 'polypeptide(L)'
;MKASIFLRPLVIADAMTSFQWRNNPEVWKFTPFRPAAPITAEIETKWLRDVLLREDQKRFAICLSTTKRYIGNVQLINIADGAAEFHLFIAERECWGMGIGSQATAMILDYGFNTLHLDKILLDVNPENSGAIAIYKKMGFRETSGEDSFIRMELYRNEDKTLGEAISYTINLKEEAKWRNLIKRALKYDFYHSWTYHSLDNSAGKAVMFVYENGPDFIAIPLIKRNIPDSSYHDMSSVYGYSGPVSNRDFKTLTAEFIEGFKRSFLDFLKAEQVVTVFSRLNPFFDQSGLVGSFGGLVDNGKVVVFDLGLSLETQQLNYHGGVLRKIRKLREKGYYVKEANTDEDIRNFVSIYTLNMLRVDASETYYFDEAYFKALLHTDEFDARLMFVYDKDDYPVCGAVIVLTNGIMQAHLLGTRAAWLADSPAKLLTEEITVLGRKLGAKYYNLGGGLGFKEDSLFLWKANFSSLTFNYQTWRFVADQEAYNALILRQEIEPQTEVDFFPLYRLQANKV
;
A
#
# COMPACT_ATOMS: atom_id res chain seq x y z
N MET A 1 6.02 -0.76 -34.72
CA MET A 1 6.06 -0.72 -33.24
C MET A 1 4.88 0.09 -32.75
N LYS A 2 4.12 -0.39 -31.76
CA LYS A 2 3.07 0.44 -31.12
C LYS A 2 3.76 1.55 -30.33
N ALA A 3 3.37 2.81 -30.54
CA ALA A 3 3.85 3.91 -29.71
C ALA A 3 3.36 3.69 -28.26
N SER A 4 4.25 3.88 -27.28
CA SER A 4 3.93 3.85 -25.85
C SER A 4 4.05 5.27 -25.29
N ILE A 5 3.17 5.61 -24.34
CA ILE A 5 3.15 6.91 -23.68
C ILE A 5 3.23 6.78 -22.16
N PHE A 6 3.52 7.90 -21.50
CA PHE A 6 3.26 8.11 -20.09
C PHE A 6 2.63 9.50 -19.87
N LEU A 7 1.95 9.66 -18.74
CA LEU A 7 1.38 10.94 -18.31
C LEU A 7 2.25 11.54 -17.20
N ARG A 8 2.45 12.86 -17.23
CA ARG A 8 3.04 13.61 -16.11
C ARG A 8 2.27 14.91 -15.89
N PRO A 9 2.26 15.49 -14.68
CA PRO A 9 1.69 16.82 -14.47
C PRO A 9 2.31 17.85 -15.44
N LEU A 10 1.49 18.82 -15.86
CA LEU A 10 1.99 19.97 -16.61
C LEU A 10 2.96 20.79 -15.75
N VAL A 11 3.99 21.33 -16.39
CA VAL A 11 4.95 22.26 -15.78
C VAL A 11 4.97 23.57 -16.54
N ILE A 12 5.38 24.66 -15.90
CA ILE A 12 5.40 25.99 -16.53
C ILE A 12 6.16 26.00 -17.87
N ALA A 13 7.23 25.22 -18.00
CA ALA A 13 8.01 25.11 -19.23
C ALA A 13 7.20 24.56 -20.43
N ASP A 14 6.12 23.80 -20.19
CA ASP A 14 5.26 23.26 -21.25
C ASP A 14 4.54 24.37 -22.02
N ALA A 15 4.39 25.56 -21.44
CA ALA A 15 3.80 26.73 -22.10
C ALA A 15 4.53 27.08 -23.41
N MET A 16 5.85 26.88 -23.48
CA MET A 16 6.66 27.16 -24.67
C MET A 16 6.36 26.24 -25.86
N THR A 17 5.75 25.07 -25.60
CA THR A 17 5.26 24.17 -26.65
C THR A 17 3.76 24.40 -26.87
N SER A 18 2.99 24.51 -25.78
CA SER A 18 1.54 24.67 -25.83
C SER A 18 1.10 25.91 -26.62
N PHE A 19 1.77 27.06 -26.48
CA PHE A 19 1.37 28.28 -27.20
C PHE A 19 1.42 28.09 -28.72
N GLN A 20 2.36 27.30 -29.23
CA GLN A 20 2.48 27.01 -30.67
C GLN A 20 1.28 26.20 -31.14
N TRP A 21 0.88 25.18 -30.37
CA TRP A 21 -0.30 24.38 -30.66
C TRP A 21 -1.59 25.19 -30.56
N ARG A 22 -1.68 26.14 -29.61
CA ARG A 22 -2.85 27.01 -29.44
C ARG A 22 -3.05 27.92 -30.65
N ASN A 23 -1.99 28.26 -31.39
CA ASN A 23 -2.07 29.02 -32.64
C ASN A 23 -2.20 28.16 -33.90
N ASN A 24 -2.19 26.83 -33.80
CA ASN A 24 -2.34 25.93 -34.94
C ASN A 24 -3.82 25.64 -35.21
N PRO A 25 -4.41 26.12 -36.34
CA PRO A 25 -5.83 25.90 -36.63
C PRO A 25 -6.22 24.42 -36.79
N GLU A 26 -5.30 23.54 -37.19
CA GLU A 26 -5.59 22.11 -37.34
C GLU A 26 -5.90 21.44 -35.99
N VAL A 27 -5.30 21.93 -34.90
CA VAL A 27 -5.53 21.43 -33.53
C VAL A 27 -6.96 21.74 -33.07
N TRP A 28 -7.55 22.83 -33.58
CA TRP A 28 -8.88 23.29 -33.17
C TRP A 28 -10.03 22.82 -34.05
N LYS A 29 -9.76 21.97 -35.06
CA LYS A 29 -10.77 21.57 -36.06
C LYS A 29 -12.08 21.04 -35.46
N PHE A 30 -12.00 20.34 -34.32
CA PHE A 30 -13.14 19.68 -33.68
C PHE A 30 -13.49 20.23 -32.29
N THR A 31 -13.00 21.41 -31.93
CA THR A 31 -13.17 21.98 -30.58
C THR A 31 -13.60 23.45 -30.64
N PRO A 32 -14.56 23.87 -29.82
CA PRO A 32 -15.07 25.24 -29.84
C PRO A 32 -14.13 26.23 -29.16
N PHE A 33 -13.10 25.77 -28.43
CA PHE A 33 -12.22 26.60 -27.60
C PHE A 33 -11.09 27.30 -28.38
N ARG A 34 -11.34 27.67 -29.64
CA ARG A 34 -10.37 28.38 -30.48
C ARG A 34 -10.05 29.75 -29.88
N PRO A 35 -8.77 30.13 -29.75
CA PRO A 35 -8.40 31.48 -29.34
C PRO A 35 -8.99 32.54 -30.26
N ALA A 36 -9.62 33.57 -29.69
CA ALA A 36 -10.15 34.72 -30.43
C ALA A 36 -9.03 35.63 -30.98
N ALA A 37 -7.84 35.54 -30.42
CA ALA A 37 -6.63 36.26 -30.84
C ALA A 37 -5.41 35.33 -30.73
N PRO A 38 -4.30 35.62 -31.43
CA PRO A 38 -3.06 34.86 -31.31
C PRO A 38 -2.55 34.80 -29.87
N ILE A 39 -2.15 33.60 -29.44
CA ILE A 39 -1.64 33.36 -28.09
C ILE A 39 -0.13 33.53 -28.09
N THR A 40 0.40 34.46 -27.31
CA THR A 40 1.86 34.58 -27.11
C THR A 40 2.33 33.62 -26.02
N ALA A 41 3.64 33.36 -25.97
CA ALA A 41 4.24 32.54 -24.93
C ALA A 41 3.98 33.10 -23.52
N GLU A 42 3.96 34.42 -23.36
CA GLU A 42 3.68 35.10 -22.09
C GLU A 42 2.23 34.88 -21.64
N ILE A 43 1.29 34.98 -22.58
CA ILE A 43 -0.14 34.74 -22.32
C ILE A 43 -0.36 33.31 -21.86
N GLU A 44 0.20 32.34 -22.59
CA GLU A 44 0.07 30.92 -22.26
C GLU A 44 0.78 30.58 -20.93
N THR A 45 1.95 31.15 -20.68
CA THR A 45 2.69 30.96 -19.41
C THR A 45 1.90 31.49 -18.23
N LYS A 46 1.28 32.67 -18.36
CA LYS A 46 0.42 33.24 -17.32
C LYS A 46 -0.79 32.34 -17.07
N TRP A 47 -1.50 31.95 -18.14
CA TRP A 47 -2.65 31.05 -18.04
C TRP A 47 -2.28 29.72 -17.37
N LEU A 48 -1.14 29.12 -17.72
CA LEU A 48 -0.70 27.86 -17.15
C LEU A 48 -0.37 27.99 -15.65
N ARG A 49 0.25 29.10 -15.22
CA ARG A 49 0.47 29.37 -13.79
C ARG A 49 -0.85 29.42 -13.03
N ASP A 50 -1.83 30.16 -13.53
CA ASP A 50 -3.12 30.31 -12.87
C ASP A 50 -3.87 28.96 -12.80
N VAL A 51 -3.76 28.16 -13.84
CA VAL A 51 -4.37 26.82 -13.94
C VAL A 51 -3.73 25.81 -12.99
N LEU A 52 -2.40 25.83 -12.84
CA LEU A 52 -1.67 24.92 -11.94
C LEU A 52 -1.96 25.18 -10.46
N LEU A 53 -2.48 26.36 -10.11
CA LEU A 53 -2.90 26.70 -8.75
C LEU A 53 -4.32 26.24 -8.40
N ARG A 54 -5.12 25.80 -9.37
CA ARG A 54 -6.50 25.38 -9.09
C ARG A 54 -6.57 23.94 -8.63
N GLU A 55 -7.39 23.69 -7.62
CA GLU A 55 -7.56 22.36 -7.03
C GLU A 55 -8.68 21.55 -7.72
N ASP A 56 -9.62 22.22 -8.38
CA ASP A 56 -10.78 21.69 -9.10
C ASP A 56 -10.45 21.10 -10.48
N GLN A 57 -9.17 20.90 -10.78
CA GLN A 57 -8.72 20.34 -12.05
C GLN A 57 -7.37 19.63 -11.91
N LYS A 58 -7.16 18.63 -12.76
CA LYS A 58 -5.90 17.89 -12.90
C LYS A 58 -5.54 17.80 -14.38
N ARG A 59 -4.37 18.33 -14.74
CA ARG A 59 -3.92 18.44 -16.14
C ARG A 59 -2.56 17.79 -16.32
N PHE A 60 -2.45 16.98 -17.35
CA PHE A 60 -1.27 16.16 -17.63
C PHE A 60 -0.77 16.37 -19.06
N ALA A 61 0.54 16.40 -19.19
CA ALA A 61 1.23 16.22 -20.46
C ALA A 61 1.22 14.75 -20.88
N ILE A 62 0.89 14.50 -22.14
CA ILE A 62 1.09 13.22 -22.82
C ILE A 62 2.49 13.22 -23.41
N CYS A 63 3.32 12.26 -22.98
CA CYS A 63 4.71 12.15 -23.43
C CYS A 63 4.98 10.79 -24.07
N LEU A 64 5.74 10.77 -25.16
CA LEU A 64 6.23 9.53 -25.76
C LEU A 64 7.24 8.85 -24.84
N SER A 65 7.08 7.55 -24.57
CA SER A 65 7.94 6.82 -23.64
C SER A 65 9.40 6.73 -24.11
N THR A 66 9.62 6.65 -25.43
CA THR A 66 10.94 6.50 -26.06
C THR A 66 11.74 7.79 -26.09
N THR A 67 11.13 8.91 -26.49
CA THR A 67 11.81 10.20 -26.68
C THR A 67 11.57 11.18 -25.53
N LYS A 68 10.64 10.87 -24.62
CA LYS A 68 10.12 11.76 -23.58
C LYS A 68 9.48 13.05 -24.11
N ARG A 69 9.27 13.15 -25.43
CA ARG A 69 8.71 14.32 -26.09
C ARG A 69 7.25 14.53 -25.69
N TYR A 70 6.91 15.76 -25.32
CA TYR A 70 5.55 16.24 -25.05
C TYR A 70 4.77 16.43 -26.36
N ILE A 71 3.59 15.80 -26.47
CA ILE A 71 2.86 15.70 -27.75
C ILE A 71 1.36 16.06 -27.67
N GLY A 72 0.84 16.35 -26.48
CA GLY A 72 -0.57 16.68 -26.27
C GLY A 72 -0.95 16.71 -24.80
N ASN A 73 -2.20 17.05 -24.49
CA ASN A 73 -2.68 17.12 -23.11
C ASN A 73 -3.88 16.20 -22.88
N VAL A 74 -3.98 15.78 -21.62
CA VAL A 74 -5.15 15.11 -21.08
C VAL A 74 -5.49 15.70 -19.73
N GLN A 75 -6.78 15.94 -19.48
CA GLN A 75 -7.20 16.64 -18.27
C GLN A 75 -8.58 16.21 -17.78
N LEU A 76 -8.75 16.33 -16.45
CA LEU A 76 -10.03 16.35 -15.75
C LEU A 76 -10.21 17.75 -15.18
N ILE A 77 -11.31 18.41 -15.51
CA ILE A 77 -11.64 19.77 -15.03
C ILE A 77 -13.01 19.77 -14.35
N ASN A 78 -13.37 20.89 -13.72
CA ASN A 78 -14.64 21.04 -13.01
C ASN A 78 -14.89 19.91 -12.01
N ILE A 79 -13.83 19.53 -11.28
CA ILE A 79 -13.85 18.44 -10.30
C ILE A 79 -14.65 18.91 -9.09
N ALA A 80 -15.87 18.41 -8.97
CA ALA A 80 -16.79 18.70 -7.88
C ALA A 80 -17.78 17.55 -7.73
N ASP A 81 -18.25 17.30 -6.51
CA ASP A 81 -19.34 16.36 -6.21
C ASP A 81 -19.16 14.96 -6.84
N GLY A 82 -17.94 14.43 -6.80
CA GLY A 82 -17.61 13.11 -7.37
C GLY A 82 -17.63 13.07 -8.90
N ALA A 83 -17.74 14.20 -9.59
CA ALA A 83 -17.75 14.28 -11.04
C ALA A 83 -16.57 15.10 -11.59
N ALA A 84 -16.19 14.84 -12.84
CA ALA A 84 -15.27 15.69 -13.59
C ALA A 84 -15.54 15.65 -15.09
N GLU A 85 -15.13 16.71 -15.78
CA GLU A 85 -15.17 16.82 -17.24
C GLU A 85 -13.82 16.45 -17.85
N PHE A 86 -13.85 15.49 -18.78
CA PHE A 86 -12.69 14.93 -19.43
C PHE A 86 -12.44 15.60 -20.79
N HIS A 87 -11.20 16.04 -20.99
CA HIS A 87 -10.74 16.51 -22.29
C HIS A 87 -9.38 15.91 -22.67
N LEU A 88 -9.22 15.69 -23.97
CA LEU A 88 -8.02 15.14 -24.58
C LEU A 88 -7.71 15.90 -25.87
N PHE A 89 -6.45 16.26 -26.08
CA PHE A 89 -5.98 16.64 -27.41
C PHE A 89 -4.56 16.13 -27.68
N ILE A 90 -4.29 15.76 -28.93
CA ILE A 90 -2.97 15.37 -29.41
C ILE A 90 -2.60 16.35 -30.52
N ALA A 91 -1.59 17.17 -30.27
CA ALA A 91 -1.23 18.26 -31.17
C ALA A 91 -0.34 17.80 -32.34
N GLU A 92 0.53 16.82 -32.10
CA GLU A 92 1.48 16.34 -33.10
C GLU A 92 0.81 15.37 -34.09
N ARG A 93 0.66 15.79 -35.35
CA ARG A 93 -0.05 15.03 -36.40
C ARG A 93 0.57 13.67 -36.68
N GLU A 94 1.88 13.56 -36.62
CA GLU A 94 2.61 12.30 -36.78
C GLU A 94 2.29 11.26 -35.70
N CYS A 95 1.67 11.68 -34.59
CA CYS A 95 1.22 10.79 -33.52
C CYS A 95 -0.24 10.32 -33.68
N TRP A 96 -0.96 10.79 -34.70
CA TRP A 96 -2.35 10.42 -34.94
C TRP A 96 -2.46 9.01 -35.53
N GLY A 97 -3.54 8.30 -35.19
CA GLY A 97 -3.75 6.91 -35.66
C GLY A 97 -2.86 5.86 -35.00
N MET A 98 -1.94 6.25 -34.10
CA MET A 98 -1.01 5.32 -33.43
C MET A 98 -1.57 4.66 -32.15
N GLY A 99 -2.85 4.89 -31.83
CA GLY A 99 -3.48 4.40 -30.60
C GLY A 99 -3.13 5.17 -29.32
N ILE A 100 -2.48 6.34 -29.45
CA ILE A 100 -2.10 7.21 -28.32
C ILE A 100 -3.33 7.75 -27.59
N GLY A 101 -4.37 8.16 -28.33
CA GLY A 101 -5.61 8.66 -27.71
C GLY A 101 -6.26 7.61 -26.80
N SER A 102 -6.35 6.36 -27.26
CA SER A 102 -6.86 5.25 -26.43
C SER A 102 -6.03 5.01 -25.18
N GLN A 103 -4.70 5.07 -25.27
CA GLN A 103 -3.82 4.93 -24.10
C GLN A 103 -4.03 6.07 -23.12
N ALA A 104 -4.07 7.32 -23.60
CA ALA A 104 -4.25 8.49 -22.76
C ALA A 104 -5.62 8.48 -22.06
N THR A 105 -6.68 8.11 -22.79
CA THR A 105 -8.02 7.92 -22.19
C THR A 105 -8.01 6.84 -21.11
N ALA A 106 -7.42 5.67 -21.36
CA ALA A 106 -7.37 4.62 -20.33
C ALA A 106 -6.63 5.08 -19.07
N MET A 107 -5.50 5.77 -19.23
CA MET A 107 -4.69 6.26 -18.10
C MET A 107 -5.39 7.36 -17.30
N ILE A 108 -6.09 8.30 -17.94
CA ILE A 108 -6.79 9.36 -17.22
C ILE A 108 -8.07 8.86 -16.53
N LEU A 109 -8.75 7.86 -17.11
CA LEU A 109 -9.90 7.21 -16.47
C LEU A 109 -9.46 6.44 -15.23
N ASP A 110 -8.37 5.68 -15.31
CA ASP A 110 -7.76 5.02 -14.15
C ASP A 110 -7.43 6.03 -13.05
N TYR A 111 -6.78 7.13 -13.40
CA TYR A 111 -6.51 8.22 -12.46
C TYR A 111 -7.80 8.83 -11.87
N GLY A 112 -8.82 9.09 -12.68
CA GLY A 112 -10.08 9.67 -12.21
C GLY A 112 -10.84 8.76 -11.26
N PHE A 113 -10.98 7.47 -11.59
CA PHE A 113 -11.77 6.53 -10.78
C PHE A 113 -10.99 5.93 -9.61
N ASN A 114 -9.70 5.62 -9.79
CA ASN A 114 -8.91 4.93 -8.77
C ASN A 114 -8.11 5.89 -7.88
N THR A 115 -7.65 7.04 -8.40
CA THR A 115 -6.89 8.02 -7.61
C THR A 115 -7.75 9.14 -7.07
N LEU A 116 -8.63 9.73 -7.89
CA LEU A 116 -9.53 10.80 -7.44
C LEU A 116 -10.85 10.29 -6.85
N HIS A 117 -11.12 8.99 -6.98
CA HIS A 117 -12.36 8.36 -6.50
C HIS A 117 -13.65 8.99 -7.05
N LEU A 118 -13.61 9.54 -8.26
CA LEU A 118 -14.80 10.09 -8.93
C LEU A 118 -15.85 9.00 -9.13
N ASP A 119 -17.12 9.36 -9.04
CA ASP A 119 -18.27 8.52 -9.35
C ASP A 119 -18.65 8.63 -10.83
N LYS A 120 -18.37 9.79 -11.47
CA LYS A 120 -18.71 10.05 -12.86
C LYS A 120 -17.65 10.86 -13.60
N ILE A 121 -17.42 10.51 -14.86
CA ILE A 121 -16.63 11.30 -15.80
C ILE A 121 -17.50 11.58 -17.02
N LEU A 122 -17.59 12.84 -17.42
CA LEU A 122 -18.35 13.29 -18.59
C LEU A 122 -17.44 13.96 -19.61
N LEU A 123 -17.84 13.94 -20.88
CA LEU A 123 -17.14 14.62 -21.98
C LEU A 123 -18.15 15.12 -23.00
N ASP A 124 -17.76 16.15 -23.74
CA ASP A 124 -18.46 16.59 -24.94
C ASP A 124 -17.56 16.35 -26.16
N VAL A 125 -18.11 15.71 -27.20
CA VAL A 125 -17.37 15.39 -28.43
C VAL A 125 -18.12 15.89 -29.66
N ASN A 126 -17.38 16.46 -30.61
CA ASN A 126 -17.95 16.90 -31.87
C ASN A 126 -18.47 15.66 -32.65
N PRO A 127 -19.73 15.67 -33.16
CA PRO A 127 -20.31 14.55 -33.89
C PRO A 127 -19.47 14.07 -35.09
N GLU A 128 -18.68 14.95 -35.70
CA GLU A 128 -17.82 14.63 -36.84
C GLU A 128 -16.51 13.91 -36.44
N ASN A 129 -16.16 13.89 -35.15
CA ASN A 129 -14.93 13.25 -34.65
C ASN A 129 -15.15 11.75 -34.37
N SER A 130 -15.41 11.00 -35.44
CA SER A 130 -15.67 9.56 -35.40
C SER A 130 -14.57 8.74 -34.72
N GLY A 131 -13.31 9.18 -34.84
CA GLY A 131 -12.16 8.56 -34.17
C GLY A 131 -12.23 8.66 -32.65
N ALA A 132 -12.54 9.85 -32.11
CA ALA A 132 -12.70 10.03 -30.67
C ALA A 132 -13.94 9.29 -30.14
N ILE A 133 -15.07 9.38 -30.85
CA ILE A 133 -16.32 8.68 -30.50
C ILE A 133 -16.06 7.17 -30.40
N ALA A 134 -15.34 6.56 -31.35
CA ALA A 134 -15.01 5.15 -31.32
C ALA A 134 -14.14 4.77 -30.10
N ILE A 135 -13.21 5.64 -29.69
CA ILE A 135 -12.40 5.45 -28.48
C ILE A 135 -13.31 5.50 -27.25
N TYR A 136 -14.16 6.51 -27.13
CA TYR A 136 -15.00 6.72 -25.95
C TYR A 136 -16.02 5.59 -25.78
N LYS A 137 -16.72 5.18 -26.86
CA LYS A 137 -17.60 4.00 -26.84
C LYS A 137 -16.87 2.74 -26.42
N LYS A 138 -15.66 2.52 -26.93
CA LYS A 138 -14.83 1.36 -26.56
C LYS A 138 -14.41 1.38 -25.08
N MET A 139 -14.25 2.57 -24.50
CA MET A 139 -13.93 2.76 -23.07
C MET A 139 -15.17 2.75 -22.17
N GLY A 140 -16.36 2.50 -22.72
CA GLY A 140 -17.61 2.33 -21.96
C GLY A 140 -18.45 3.60 -21.81
N PHE A 141 -18.04 4.73 -22.38
CA PHE A 141 -18.87 5.94 -22.36
C PHE A 141 -20.18 5.72 -23.12
N ARG A 142 -21.27 6.19 -22.53
CA ARG A 142 -22.62 6.17 -23.09
C ARG A 142 -23.00 7.57 -23.57
N GLU A 143 -23.63 7.66 -24.74
CA GLU A 143 -24.16 8.92 -25.24
C GLU A 143 -25.38 9.34 -24.41
N THR A 144 -25.44 10.61 -24.02
CA THR A 144 -26.59 11.24 -23.39
C THR A 144 -27.09 12.38 -24.27
N SER A 145 -28.30 12.89 -24.01
CA SER A 145 -28.84 14.04 -24.77
C SER A 145 -27.99 15.28 -24.53
N GLY A 146 -27.28 15.74 -25.55
CA GLY A 146 -26.52 16.99 -25.56
C GLY A 146 -27.30 18.17 -26.14
N GLU A 147 -26.75 19.38 -26.01
CA GLU A 147 -27.19 20.56 -26.78
C GLU A 147 -26.90 20.36 -28.28
N ASP A 148 -27.62 21.07 -29.17
CA ASP A 148 -27.69 20.87 -30.63
C ASP A 148 -26.35 20.84 -31.42
N SER A 149 -25.18 21.02 -30.77
CA SER A 149 -23.86 21.10 -31.42
C SER A 149 -22.81 20.07 -30.96
N PHE A 150 -23.01 19.34 -29.86
CA PHE A 150 -22.06 18.34 -29.35
C PHE A 150 -22.76 17.08 -28.81
N ILE A 151 -22.11 15.92 -28.94
CA ILE A 151 -22.55 14.69 -28.30
C ILE A 151 -21.96 14.67 -26.90
N ARG A 152 -22.83 14.74 -25.89
CA ARG A 152 -22.42 14.50 -24.51
C ARG A 152 -22.30 13.00 -24.28
N MET A 153 -21.22 12.59 -23.63
CA MET A 153 -21.04 11.21 -23.21
C MET A 153 -20.65 11.14 -21.74
N GLU A 154 -21.17 10.14 -21.05
CA GLU A 154 -20.93 9.92 -19.64
C GLU A 154 -20.42 8.50 -19.39
N LEU A 155 -19.49 8.39 -18.45
CA LEU A 155 -18.99 7.13 -17.91
C LEU A 155 -19.09 7.20 -16.40
N TYR A 156 -19.84 6.27 -15.84
CA TYR A 156 -19.96 6.09 -14.40
C TYR A 156 -18.88 5.13 -13.92
N ARG A 157 -18.41 5.30 -12.70
CA ARG A 157 -17.46 4.43 -12.03
C ARG A 157 -18.10 3.06 -11.81
N ASN A 158 -18.07 2.20 -12.82
CA ASN A 158 -18.57 0.82 -12.78
C ASN A 158 -19.75 0.61 -11.80
N GLU A 159 -20.83 1.37 -11.97
CA GLU A 159 -22.16 0.96 -11.49
C GLU A 159 -22.76 -0.12 -12.43
N ASP A 160 -22.05 -0.43 -13.53
CA ASP A 160 -22.36 -1.48 -14.52
C ASP A 160 -21.50 -2.75 -14.38
N LYS A 161 -20.87 -2.98 -13.22
CA LYS A 161 -21.24 -4.26 -12.62
C LYS A 161 -22.68 -3.99 -12.22
N THR A 162 -23.63 -4.56 -12.96
CA THR A 162 -24.98 -4.79 -12.43
C THR A 162 -24.88 -5.10 -10.94
N LEU A 163 -25.97 -4.92 -10.20
CA LEU A 163 -26.27 -5.77 -9.05
C LEU A 163 -26.26 -7.25 -9.51
N GLY A 164 -25.11 -7.74 -9.97
CA GLY A 164 -24.75 -9.12 -10.01
C GLY A 164 -24.69 -9.52 -8.55
N GLU A 165 -25.19 -10.72 -8.31
CA GLU A 165 -25.12 -11.34 -7.00
C GLU A 165 -23.73 -11.14 -6.41
N ALA A 166 -23.67 -10.79 -5.14
CA ALA A 166 -22.41 -10.64 -4.46
C ALA A 166 -21.56 -11.90 -4.70
N ILE A 167 -20.34 -11.71 -5.20
CA ILE A 167 -19.45 -12.80 -5.55
C ILE A 167 -18.35 -12.91 -4.50
N SER A 168 -17.92 -14.14 -4.26
CA SER A 168 -16.68 -14.39 -3.54
C SER A 168 -15.76 -15.29 -4.34
N TYR A 169 -14.46 -15.06 -4.22
CA TYR A 169 -13.43 -15.84 -4.91
C TYR A 169 -12.11 -15.74 -4.17
N THR A 170 -11.18 -16.63 -4.52
CA THR A 170 -9.81 -16.60 -4.01
C THR A 170 -8.82 -16.15 -5.08
N ILE A 171 -7.74 -15.50 -4.65
CA ILE A 171 -6.55 -15.20 -5.47
C ILE A 171 -5.37 -15.92 -4.83
N ASN A 172 -4.57 -16.65 -5.61
CA ASN A 172 -3.35 -17.30 -5.12
C ASN A 172 -2.08 -16.68 -5.75
N LEU A 173 -0.90 -17.12 -5.33
CA LEU A 173 0.37 -16.55 -5.80
C LEU A 173 0.62 -16.68 -7.31
N LYS A 174 -0.06 -17.60 -8.03
CA LYS A 174 0.05 -17.69 -9.49
C LYS A 174 -0.67 -16.53 -10.21
N GLU A 175 -1.57 -15.85 -9.52
CA GLU A 175 -2.37 -14.73 -10.04
C GLU A 175 -1.79 -13.38 -9.60
N GLU A 176 -0.47 -13.20 -9.71
CA GLU A 176 0.26 -11.98 -9.26
C GLU A 176 -0.44 -10.69 -9.70
N ALA A 177 -0.70 -10.54 -11.01
CA ALA A 177 -1.31 -9.33 -11.54
C ALA A 177 -2.69 -9.03 -10.89
N LYS A 178 -3.47 -10.06 -10.60
CA LYS A 178 -4.79 -9.92 -9.97
C LYS A 178 -4.67 -9.49 -8.51
N TRP A 179 -3.75 -10.08 -7.76
CA TRP A 179 -3.45 -9.70 -6.38
C TRP A 179 -3.00 -8.24 -6.30
N ARG A 180 -2.00 -7.87 -7.11
CA ARG A 180 -1.44 -6.52 -7.16
C ARG A 180 -2.49 -5.48 -7.54
N ASN A 181 -3.33 -5.78 -8.55
CA ASN A 181 -4.40 -4.87 -8.96
C ASN A 181 -5.48 -4.70 -7.89
N LEU A 182 -5.82 -5.75 -7.14
CA LEU A 182 -6.81 -5.63 -6.05
C LEU A 182 -6.27 -4.77 -4.91
N ILE A 183 -5.01 -5.00 -4.48
CA ILE A 183 -4.38 -4.20 -3.41
C ILE A 183 -4.31 -2.72 -3.79
N LYS A 184 -3.97 -2.40 -5.05
CA LYS A 184 -3.96 -1.01 -5.54
C LYS A 184 -5.33 -0.32 -5.51
N ARG A 185 -6.44 -1.08 -5.54
CA ARG A 185 -7.81 -0.55 -5.41
C ARG A 185 -8.22 -0.32 -3.95
N ALA A 186 -7.48 -0.83 -2.97
CA ALA A 186 -7.80 -0.64 -1.56
C ALA A 186 -7.58 0.82 -1.16
N LEU A 187 -8.48 1.35 -0.33
CA LEU A 187 -8.41 2.72 0.19
C LEU A 187 -7.15 2.91 1.05
N LYS A 188 -6.82 1.89 1.84
CA LYS A 188 -5.61 1.82 2.66
C LYS A 188 -5.02 0.42 2.52
N TYR A 189 -3.72 0.35 2.31
CA TYR A 189 -2.95 -0.89 2.39
C TYR A 189 -1.52 -0.58 2.83
N ASP A 190 -0.85 -1.63 3.29
CA ASP A 190 0.54 -1.64 3.76
C ASP A 190 1.30 -2.78 3.06
N PHE A 191 2.64 -2.81 3.12
CA PHE A 191 3.43 -3.83 2.44
C PHE A 191 3.10 -5.25 2.88
N TYR A 192 2.57 -5.43 4.11
CA TYR A 192 2.05 -6.70 4.62
C TYR A 192 0.89 -7.30 3.80
N HIS A 193 0.32 -6.56 2.85
CA HIS A 193 -0.74 -7.01 1.94
C HIS A 193 -0.23 -7.33 0.55
N SER A 194 1.00 -6.93 0.22
CA SER A 194 1.60 -7.07 -1.10
C SER A 194 1.74 -8.53 -1.52
N TRP A 195 1.77 -8.78 -2.83
CA TRP A 195 2.01 -10.12 -3.34
C TRP A 195 3.43 -10.59 -2.99
N THR A 196 4.43 -9.72 -3.16
CA THR A 196 5.85 -10.01 -2.89
C THR A 196 6.02 -10.47 -1.44
N TYR A 197 5.44 -9.75 -0.47
CA TYR A 197 5.64 -10.14 0.92
C TYR A 197 4.99 -11.49 1.27
N HIS A 198 3.86 -11.83 0.62
CA HIS A 198 3.23 -13.15 0.77
C HIS A 198 3.99 -14.27 0.07
N SER A 199 4.70 -13.99 -1.02
CA SER A 199 5.54 -14.99 -1.68
C SER A 199 6.82 -15.32 -0.90
N LEU A 200 7.17 -14.49 0.09
CA LEU A 200 8.30 -14.68 1.00
C LEU A 200 7.95 -15.43 2.29
N ASP A 201 6.69 -15.83 2.49
CA ASP A 201 6.29 -16.61 3.66
C ASP A 201 6.98 -17.98 3.68
N ASN A 202 7.57 -18.35 4.82
CA ASN A 202 8.31 -19.59 5.02
C ASN A 202 7.56 -20.60 5.92
N SER A 203 6.28 -20.38 6.22
CA SER A 203 5.53 -21.17 7.21
C SER A 203 4.99 -22.51 6.67
N ALA A 204 5.49 -22.96 5.51
CA ALA A 204 5.04 -24.11 4.73
C ALA A 204 3.56 -24.08 4.28
N GLY A 205 2.86 -22.97 4.51
CA GLY A 205 1.50 -22.75 4.03
C GLY A 205 1.44 -22.23 2.59
N LYS A 206 0.22 -22.12 2.07
CA LYS A 206 -0.07 -21.55 0.75
C LYS A 206 -0.75 -20.20 0.93
N ALA A 207 -0.15 -19.14 0.39
CA ALA A 207 -0.79 -17.83 0.40
C ALA A 207 -2.03 -17.81 -0.50
N VAL A 208 -3.11 -17.29 0.07
CA VAL A 208 -4.43 -17.15 -0.55
C VAL A 208 -5.06 -15.86 -0.05
N MET A 209 -5.67 -15.10 -0.94
CA MET A 209 -6.50 -13.96 -0.58
C MET A 209 -7.95 -14.28 -0.87
N PHE A 210 -8.78 -14.30 0.15
CA PHE A 210 -10.23 -14.36 -0.03
C PHE A 210 -10.76 -12.97 -0.34
N VAL A 211 -11.64 -12.87 -1.33
CA VAL A 211 -12.24 -11.62 -1.78
C VAL A 211 -13.74 -11.78 -1.84
N TYR A 212 -14.45 -10.81 -1.28
CA TYR A 212 -15.89 -10.62 -1.45
C TYR A 212 -16.11 -9.30 -2.19
N GLU A 213 -16.85 -9.33 -3.29
CA GLU A 213 -17.24 -8.13 -4.04
C GLU A 213 -18.77 -8.06 -4.14
N ASN A 214 -19.34 -6.89 -3.86
CA ASN A 214 -20.73 -6.57 -4.16
C ASN A 214 -20.76 -5.21 -4.85
N GLY A 215 -21.15 -5.19 -6.13
CA GLY A 215 -21.00 -4.02 -6.99
C GLY A 215 -19.53 -3.58 -7.12
N PRO A 216 -19.21 -2.28 -6.92
CA PRO A 216 -17.85 -1.75 -7.01
C PRO A 216 -16.99 -2.02 -5.76
N ASP A 217 -17.64 -2.36 -4.64
CA ASP A 217 -17.01 -2.46 -3.34
C ASP A 217 -16.52 -3.87 -3.02
N PHE A 218 -15.43 -3.96 -2.26
CA PHE A 218 -14.85 -5.22 -1.83
C PHE A 218 -14.33 -5.20 -0.40
N ILE A 219 -14.30 -6.39 0.20
CA ILE A 219 -13.41 -6.72 1.31
C ILE A 219 -12.53 -7.87 0.85
N ALA A 220 -11.23 -7.76 1.10
CA ALA A 220 -10.27 -8.82 0.85
C ALA A 220 -9.45 -9.11 2.10
N ILE A 221 -9.18 -10.39 2.36
CA ILE A 221 -8.34 -10.83 3.46
C ILE A 221 -7.23 -11.76 2.93
N PRO A 222 -5.98 -11.31 2.92
CA PRO A 222 -4.85 -12.17 2.60
C PRO A 222 -4.49 -13.06 3.80
N LEU A 223 -4.28 -14.35 3.53
CA LEU A 223 -4.08 -15.42 4.50
C LEU A 223 -3.06 -16.44 3.98
N ILE A 224 -2.51 -17.22 4.90
CA ILE A 224 -1.67 -18.38 4.65
C ILE A 224 -2.44 -19.61 5.10
N LYS A 225 -2.88 -20.45 4.15
CA LYS A 225 -3.58 -21.70 4.43
C LYS A 225 -2.56 -22.81 4.73
N ARG A 226 -2.69 -23.46 5.88
CA ARG A 226 -1.78 -24.51 6.36
C ARG A 226 -2.56 -25.78 6.66
N ASN A 227 -1.98 -26.93 6.31
CA ASN A 227 -2.52 -28.23 6.71
C ASN A 227 -2.32 -28.44 8.20
N ILE A 228 -3.32 -28.97 8.90
CA ILE A 228 -3.17 -29.42 10.28
C ILE A 228 -2.67 -30.87 10.22
N PRO A 229 -1.49 -31.20 10.81
CA PRO A 229 -0.94 -32.55 10.78
C PRO A 229 -1.95 -33.62 11.22
N ASP A 230 -1.89 -34.79 10.59
CA ASP A 230 -2.72 -35.96 10.91
C ASP A 230 -4.24 -35.69 10.86
N SER A 231 -4.66 -34.78 9.97
CA SER A 231 -6.08 -34.47 9.73
C SER A 231 -6.33 -34.02 8.29
N SER A 232 -7.61 -33.98 7.89
CA SER A 232 -8.06 -33.34 6.65
C SER A 232 -8.32 -31.84 6.81
N TYR A 233 -8.11 -31.30 8.01
CA TYR A 233 -8.43 -29.92 8.34
C TYR A 233 -7.29 -28.96 8.04
N HIS A 234 -7.66 -27.69 7.94
CA HIS A 234 -6.73 -26.61 7.70
C HIS A 234 -6.87 -25.52 8.76
N ASP A 235 -5.84 -24.71 8.92
CA ASP A 235 -5.97 -23.39 9.52
C ASP A 235 -5.44 -22.30 8.60
N MET A 236 -5.87 -21.08 8.87
CA MET A 236 -5.42 -19.91 8.13
C MET A 236 -4.81 -18.90 9.09
N SER A 237 -3.65 -18.37 8.73
CA SER A 237 -2.99 -17.30 9.50
C SER A 237 -2.56 -16.17 8.59
N SER A 238 -2.55 -14.92 9.05
CA SER A 238 -1.84 -13.86 8.33
C SER A 238 -0.35 -14.16 8.28
N VAL A 239 0.35 -13.60 7.29
CA VAL A 239 1.82 -13.46 7.32
C VAL A 239 2.27 -12.74 8.60
N TYR A 240 3.57 -12.82 8.91
CA TYR A 240 4.15 -12.05 10.00
C TYR A 240 4.00 -10.55 9.75
N GLY A 241 3.54 -9.79 10.76
CA GLY A 241 3.25 -8.36 10.65
C GLY A 241 1.76 -8.04 10.56
N TYR A 242 1.41 -6.86 10.04
CA TYR A 242 0.09 -6.24 10.18
C TYR A 242 -0.76 -6.34 8.91
N SER A 243 -1.13 -7.56 8.53
CA SER A 243 -1.94 -7.83 7.34
C SER A 243 -3.41 -7.44 7.61
N GLY A 244 -4.24 -8.31 8.20
CA GLY A 244 -5.66 -7.96 8.40
C GLY A 244 -6.43 -7.76 7.07
N PRO A 245 -7.73 -7.41 7.12
CA PRO A 245 -8.52 -7.19 5.91
C PRO A 245 -8.29 -5.81 5.28
N VAL A 246 -8.45 -5.71 3.96
CA VAL A 246 -8.47 -4.44 3.21
C VAL A 246 -9.78 -4.25 2.46
N SER A 247 -10.11 -2.99 2.18
CA SER A 247 -11.30 -2.61 1.42
C SER A 247 -11.02 -1.35 0.60
N ASN A 248 -11.75 -1.13 -0.49
CA ASN A 248 -11.78 0.13 -1.25
C ASN A 248 -12.66 1.23 -0.61
N ARG A 249 -13.26 0.93 0.55
CA ARG A 249 -14.03 1.85 1.38
C ARG A 249 -13.41 1.90 2.78
N ASP A 250 -13.73 2.94 3.54
CA ASP A 250 -13.38 2.96 4.95
C ASP A 250 -14.27 1.95 5.68
N PHE A 251 -13.68 1.09 6.53
CA PHE A 251 -14.41 0.09 7.29
C PHE A 251 -15.53 0.69 8.14
N LYS A 252 -15.38 1.95 8.61
CA LYS A 252 -16.43 2.67 9.36
C LYS A 252 -17.64 3.04 8.51
N THR A 253 -17.48 3.10 7.19
CA THR A 253 -18.55 3.49 6.26
C THR A 253 -19.26 2.31 5.60
N LEU A 254 -18.80 1.08 5.84
CA LEU A 254 -19.44 -0.11 5.31
C LEU A 254 -20.82 -0.31 5.94
N THR A 255 -21.80 -0.67 5.12
CA THR A 255 -23.15 -0.95 5.60
C THR A 255 -23.20 -2.28 6.34
N ALA A 256 -24.14 -2.42 7.28
CA ALA A 256 -24.36 -3.68 8.00
C ALA A 256 -24.69 -4.84 7.03
N GLU A 257 -25.44 -4.57 5.97
CA GLU A 257 -25.77 -5.55 4.92
C GLU A 257 -24.51 -6.04 4.18
N PHE A 258 -23.59 -5.13 3.82
CA PHE A 258 -22.36 -5.49 3.15
C PHE A 258 -21.44 -6.34 4.06
N ILE A 259 -21.35 -5.96 5.34
CA ILE A 259 -20.60 -6.72 6.35
C ILE A 259 -21.19 -8.12 6.54
N GLU A 260 -22.52 -8.25 6.62
CA GLU A 260 -23.19 -9.55 6.78
C GLU A 260 -23.02 -10.43 5.52
N GLY A 261 -23.08 -9.82 4.33
CA GLY A 261 -22.81 -10.53 3.07
C GLY A 261 -21.38 -11.07 2.98
N PHE A 262 -20.39 -10.26 3.40
CA PHE A 262 -19.01 -10.72 3.55
C PHE A 262 -18.91 -11.85 4.57
N LYS A 263 -19.51 -11.68 5.75
CA LYS A 263 -19.47 -12.66 6.84
C LYS A 263 -20.01 -14.02 6.40
N ARG A 264 -21.19 -14.05 5.79
CA ARG A 264 -21.78 -15.29 5.26
C ARG A 264 -20.86 -15.94 4.23
N SER A 265 -20.40 -15.17 3.24
CA SER A 265 -19.54 -15.70 2.17
C SER A 265 -18.21 -16.23 2.69
N PHE A 266 -17.62 -15.55 3.69
CA PHE A 266 -16.37 -15.98 4.30
C PHE A 266 -16.56 -17.26 5.12
N LEU A 267 -17.65 -17.37 5.90
CA LEU A 267 -17.96 -18.60 6.64
C LEU A 267 -18.20 -19.80 5.71
N ASP A 268 -18.91 -19.59 4.60
CA ASP A 268 -19.11 -20.62 3.57
C ASP A 268 -17.78 -21.08 2.96
N PHE A 269 -16.88 -20.14 2.68
CA PHE A 269 -15.52 -20.43 2.22
C PHE A 269 -14.71 -21.23 3.26
N LEU A 270 -14.70 -20.81 4.52
CA LEU A 270 -13.99 -21.53 5.59
C LEU A 270 -14.50 -22.97 5.74
N LYS A 271 -15.83 -23.16 5.65
CA LYS A 271 -16.45 -24.48 5.69
C LYS A 271 -16.06 -25.33 4.49
N ALA A 272 -16.13 -24.79 3.28
CA ALA A 272 -15.76 -25.50 2.04
C ALA A 272 -14.28 -25.92 2.04
N GLU A 273 -13.41 -25.09 2.61
CA GLU A 273 -11.97 -25.34 2.71
C GLU A 273 -11.58 -26.16 3.96
N GLN A 274 -12.55 -26.61 4.76
CA GLN A 274 -12.36 -27.34 6.02
C GLN A 274 -11.40 -26.61 6.98
N VAL A 275 -11.59 -25.31 7.14
CA VAL A 275 -10.77 -24.45 8.00
C VAL A 275 -11.33 -24.44 9.42
N VAL A 276 -10.49 -24.77 10.39
CA VAL A 276 -10.86 -24.82 11.82
C VAL A 276 -10.68 -23.47 12.49
N THR A 277 -9.58 -22.76 12.20
CA THR A 277 -9.30 -21.46 12.79
C THR A 277 -8.73 -20.46 11.80
N VAL A 278 -9.00 -19.18 12.06
CA VAL A 278 -8.38 -18.03 11.39
C VAL A 278 -7.66 -17.18 12.43
N PHE A 279 -6.37 -16.92 12.19
CA PHE A 279 -5.57 -15.96 12.95
C PHE A 279 -5.18 -14.78 12.05
N SER A 280 -5.44 -13.55 12.46
CA SER A 280 -4.97 -12.39 11.71
C SER A 280 -4.53 -11.26 12.62
N ARG A 281 -3.36 -10.69 12.35
CA ARG A 281 -2.88 -9.49 13.03
C ARG A 281 -3.48 -8.27 12.34
N LEU A 282 -4.27 -7.49 13.08
CA LEU A 282 -4.87 -6.28 12.53
C LEU A 282 -3.84 -5.18 12.39
N ASN A 283 -4.06 -4.28 11.43
CA ASN A 283 -3.22 -3.13 11.18
C ASN A 283 -3.60 -1.98 12.11
N PRO A 284 -2.69 -1.52 13.01
CA PRO A 284 -3.00 -0.45 13.97
C PRO A 284 -3.40 0.89 13.36
N PHE A 285 -3.15 1.08 12.06
CA PHE A 285 -3.46 2.30 11.33
C PHE A 285 -4.84 2.25 10.64
N PHE A 286 -5.49 1.08 10.61
CA PHE A 286 -6.73 0.83 9.89
C PHE A 286 -7.87 0.48 10.86
N ASP A 287 -9.08 0.93 10.56
CA ASP A 287 -10.26 0.73 11.42
C ASP A 287 -10.93 -0.65 11.23
N GLN A 288 -10.14 -1.72 11.26
CA GLN A 288 -10.59 -3.09 10.90
C GLN A 288 -11.46 -3.76 11.98
N SER A 289 -11.39 -3.28 13.24
CA SER A 289 -11.97 -3.96 14.41
C SER A 289 -13.49 -4.13 14.33
N GLY A 290 -14.21 -3.18 13.74
CA GLY A 290 -15.66 -3.27 13.56
C GLY A 290 -16.07 -4.42 12.63
N LEU A 291 -15.32 -4.63 11.54
CA LEU A 291 -15.56 -5.72 10.61
C LEU A 291 -15.32 -7.08 11.27
N VAL A 292 -14.12 -7.31 11.80
CA VAL A 292 -13.76 -8.63 12.36
C VAL A 292 -14.47 -8.91 13.68
N GLY A 293 -14.81 -7.86 14.45
CA GLY A 293 -15.59 -7.97 15.68
C GLY A 293 -16.98 -8.57 15.46
N SER A 294 -17.56 -8.44 14.26
CA SER A 294 -18.84 -9.07 13.90
C SER A 294 -18.80 -10.60 13.90
N PHE A 295 -17.60 -11.20 13.83
CA PHE A 295 -17.39 -12.65 13.94
C PHE A 295 -17.10 -13.10 15.38
N GLY A 296 -16.75 -12.18 16.27
CA GLY A 296 -16.11 -12.49 17.55
C GLY A 296 -14.62 -12.77 17.43
N GLY A 297 -13.99 -13.18 18.54
CA GLY A 297 -12.56 -13.57 18.56
C GLY A 297 -11.57 -12.40 18.49
N LEU A 298 -12.02 -11.16 18.70
CA LEU A 298 -11.12 -10.00 18.76
C LEU A 298 -10.40 -9.97 20.11
N VAL A 299 -9.08 -9.90 20.08
CA VAL A 299 -8.22 -9.86 21.28
C VAL A 299 -7.36 -8.62 21.25
N ASP A 300 -7.35 -7.88 22.35
CA ASP A 300 -6.41 -6.78 22.58
C ASP A 300 -5.06 -7.36 23.00
N ASN A 301 -3.99 -7.01 22.27
CA ASN A 301 -2.64 -7.52 22.50
C ASN A 301 -1.70 -6.42 22.98
N GLY A 302 -2.20 -5.22 23.30
CA GLY A 302 -1.37 -4.11 23.79
C GLY A 302 -1.15 -3.03 22.73
N LYS A 303 0.05 -2.46 22.69
CA LYS A 303 0.32 -1.22 21.94
C LYS A 303 1.56 -1.31 21.07
N VAL A 304 1.55 -0.53 19.99
CA VAL A 304 2.73 -0.22 19.18
C VAL A 304 3.15 1.22 19.41
N VAL A 305 4.46 1.46 19.40
CA VAL A 305 5.03 2.82 19.51
C VAL A 305 5.25 3.40 18.12
N VAL A 306 4.79 4.62 17.91
CA VAL A 306 4.78 5.27 16.59
C VAL A 306 5.39 6.67 16.69
N PHE A 307 6.16 7.07 15.69
CA PHE A 307 6.51 8.48 15.49
C PHE A 307 5.48 9.16 14.59
N ASP A 308 5.06 10.36 14.96
CA ASP A 308 4.44 11.31 14.04
C ASP A 308 5.55 12.10 13.31
N LEU A 309 5.73 11.80 12.03
CA LEU A 309 6.73 12.43 11.19
C LEU A 309 6.26 13.77 10.60
N GLY A 310 5.00 14.16 10.83
CA GLY A 310 4.52 15.52 10.57
C GLY A 310 5.11 16.55 11.53
N LEU A 311 5.61 16.12 12.69
CA LEU A 311 6.33 16.99 13.63
C LEU A 311 7.75 17.29 13.13
N SER A 312 8.28 18.48 13.44
CA SER A 312 9.69 18.79 13.17
C SER A 312 10.62 17.87 13.98
N LEU A 313 11.87 17.71 13.52
CA LEU A 313 12.86 16.93 14.25
C LEU A 313 13.11 17.52 15.65
N GLU A 314 13.11 18.85 15.77
CA GLU A 314 13.26 19.55 17.05
C GLU A 314 12.14 19.19 18.02
N THR A 315 10.87 19.27 17.57
CA THR A 315 9.71 18.90 18.39
C THR A 315 9.74 17.42 18.77
N GLN A 316 10.15 16.53 17.86
CA GLN A 316 10.33 15.11 18.17
C GLN A 316 11.38 14.91 19.28
N GLN A 317 12.54 15.57 19.17
CA GLN A 317 13.63 15.45 20.14
C GLN A 317 13.28 16.00 21.53
N LEU A 318 12.41 17.01 21.61
CA LEU A 318 11.88 17.51 22.89
C LEU A 318 11.03 16.47 23.63
N ASN A 319 10.41 15.55 22.89
CA ASN A 319 9.58 14.48 23.44
C ASN A 319 10.39 13.20 23.77
N TYR A 320 11.71 13.22 23.62
CA TYR A 320 12.54 12.09 24.04
C TYR A 320 12.66 12.01 25.56
N HIS A 321 12.58 10.79 26.09
CA HIS A 321 12.77 10.46 27.50
C HIS A 321 14.00 9.57 27.71
N GLY A 322 14.30 9.24 28.98
CA GLY A 322 15.37 8.27 29.31
C GLY A 322 16.79 8.66 28.87
N GLY A 323 17.02 9.95 28.59
CA GLY A 323 18.30 10.46 28.10
C GLY A 323 18.67 9.96 26.69
N VAL A 324 17.68 9.61 25.86
CA VAL A 324 17.88 9.14 24.47
C VAL A 324 18.70 10.16 23.67
N LEU A 325 18.31 11.43 23.67
CA LEU A 325 19.02 12.48 22.92
C LEU A 325 20.50 12.57 23.27
N ARG A 326 20.81 12.54 24.58
CA ARG A 326 22.20 12.56 25.09
C ARG A 326 22.98 11.33 24.60
N LYS A 327 22.38 10.13 24.61
CA LYS A 327 23.02 8.90 24.13
C LYS A 327 23.29 8.95 22.63
N ILE A 328 22.36 9.49 21.84
CA ILE A 328 22.55 9.68 20.39
C ILE A 328 23.70 10.66 20.12
N ARG A 329 23.75 11.80 20.81
CA ARG A 329 24.88 12.76 20.69
C ARG A 329 26.21 12.10 21.04
N LYS A 330 26.28 11.32 22.12
CA LYS A 330 27.48 10.56 22.50
C LYS A 330 27.89 9.53 21.46
N LEU A 331 26.96 8.88 20.76
CA LEU A 331 27.27 7.98 19.65
C LEU A 331 27.94 8.75 18.50
N ARG A 332 27.40 9.92 18.12
CA ARG A 332 28.04 10.77 17.10
C ARG A 332 29.43 11.24 17.52
N GLU A 333 29.61 11.66 18.78
CA GLU A 333 30.91 12.05 19.34
C GLU A 333 31.94 10.91 19.34
N LYS A 334 31.47 9.67 19.52
CA LYS A 334 32.30 8.46 19.41
C LYS A 334 32.67 8.07 17.97
N GLY A 335 32.15 8.79 16.97
CA GLY A 335 32.43 8.54 15.55
C GLY A 335 31.46 7.59 14.86
N TYR A 336 30.33 7.22 15.49
CA TYR A 336 29.30 6.43 14.82
C TYR A 336 28.53 7.29 13.82
N TYR A 337 28.20 6.70 12.68
CA TYR A 337 27.40 7.35 11.63
C TYR A 337 26.47 6.36 10.94
N VAL A 338 25.49 6.87 10.17
CA VAL A 338 24.49 6.05 9.48
C VAL A 338 24.59 6.23 7.97
N LYS A 339 24.45 5.12 7.23
CA LYS A 339 24.35 5.12 5.76
C LYS A 339 23.22 4.20 5.31
N GLU A 340 22.55 4.61 4.23
CA GLU A 340 21.71 3.72 3.43
C GLU A 340 22.62 2.80 2.60
N ALA A 341 22.19 1.55 2.45
CA ALA A 341 22.99 0.47 1.89
C ALA A 341 22.14 -0.32 0.89
N ASN A 342 22.73 -0.78 -0.21
CA ASN A 342 21.96 -1.40 -1.30
C ASN A 342 22.76 -2.40 -2.16
N THR A 343 23.97 -2.76 -1.75
CA THR A 343 24.79 -3.75 -2.47
C THR A 343 24.50 -5.17 -2.00
N ASP A 344 24.88 -6.16 -2.81
CA ASP A 344 24.84 -7.57 -2.40
C ASP A 344 25.70 -7.85 -1.16
N GLU A 345 26.79 -7.10 -0.98
CA GLU A 345 27.63 -7.19 0.21
C GLU A 345 26.93 -6.64 1.45
N ASP A 346 26.20 -5.53 1.30
CA ASP A 346 25.37 -4.96 2.36
C ASP A 346 24.29 -5.95 2.82
N ILE A 347 23.64 -6.64 1.88
CA ILE A 347 22.65 -7.67 2.19
C ILE A 347 23.29 -8.82 2.98
N ARG A 348 24.46 -9.31 2.56
CA ARG A 348 25.22 -10.34 3.31
C ARG A 348 25.58 -9.88 4.71
N ASN A 349 26.03 -8.64 4.85
CA ASN A 349 26.32 -8.05 6.15
C ASN A 349 25.07 -7.99 7.03
N PHE A 350 23.91 -7.63 6.48
CA PHE A 350 22.67 -7.58 7.24
C PHE A 350 22.20 -8.97 7.67
N VAL A 351 22.25 -9.96 6.79
CA VAL A 351 21.96 -11.37 7.12
C VAL A 351 22.81 -11.80 8.31
N SER A 352 24.13 -11.56 8.26
CA SER A 352 25.04 -11.88 9.38
C SER A 352 24.62 -11.19 10.69
N ILE A 353 24.38 -9.88 10.66
CA ILE A 353 23.99 -9.10 11.86
C ILE A 353 22.66 -9.62 12.43
N TYR A 354 21.68 -9.87 11.57
CA TYR A 354 20.34 -10.27 11.95
C TYR A 354 20.32 -11.71 12.48
N THR A 355 20.95 -12.66 11.81
CA THR A 355 21.08 -14.06 12.27
C THR A 355 21.76 -14.14 13.63
N LEU A 356 22.87 -13.44 13.84
CA LEU A 356 23.55 -13.40 15.14
C LEU A 356 22.68 -12.76 16.23
N ASN A 357 21.85 -11.77 15.88
CA ASN A 357 20.91 -11.18 16.80
C ASN A 357 19.79 -12.15 17.19
N MET A 358 19.26 -12.93 16.24
CA MET A 358 18.22 -13.94 16.48
C MET A 358 18.74 -15.11 17.33
N LEU A 359 19.96 -15.60 17.07
CA LEU A 359 20.61 -16.62 17.91
C LEU A 359 20.76 -16.14 19.36
N ARG A 360 21.14 -14.87 19.57
CA ARG A 360 21.33 -14.29 20.90
C ARG A 360 20.05 -14.21 21.72
N VAL A 361 18.90 -14.02 21.07
CA VAL A 361 17.59 -13.91 21.75
C VAL A 361 16.79 -15.22 21.72
N ASP A 362 17.42 -16.32 21.31
CA ASP A 362 16.80 -17.65 21.20
C ASP A 362 15.50 -17.63 20.37
N ALA A 363 15.54 -16.94 19.23
CA ALA A 363 14.37 -16.82 18.36
C ALA A 363 14.05 -18.14 17.65
N SER A 364 12.75 -18.37 17.37
CA SER A 364 12.26 -19.47 16.55
C SER A 364 12.88 -19.48 15.14
N GLU A 365 13.05 -20.66 14.55
CA GLU A 365 13.59 -20.88 13.20
C GLU A 365 12.87 -20.08 12.10
N THR A 366 11.59 -19.76 12.31
CA THR A 366 10.78 -18.92 11.41
C THR A 366 11.31 -17.48 11.26
N TYR A 367 12.15 -17.02 12.19
CA TYR A 367 12.79 -15.70 12.15
C TYR A 367 14.18 -15.71 11.51
N TYR A 368 14.57 -16.78 10.81
CA TYR A 368 15.83 -16.82 10.07
C TYR A 368 15.55 -16.63 8.58
N PHE A 369 16.16 -15.60 8.01
CA PHE A 369 15.98 -15.20 6.61
C PHE A 369 17.32 -15.22 5.88
N ASP A 370 17.32 -15.69 4.64
CA ASP A 370 18.50 -15.80 3.80
C ASP A 370 18.69 -14.57 2.88
N GLU A 371 19.75 -14.57 2.08
CA GLU A 371 20.01 -13.49 1.12
C GLU A 371 18.90 -13.36 0.07
N ALA A 372 18.28 -14.48 -0.34
CA ALA A 372 17.23 -14.48 -1.36
C ALA A 372 15.99 -13.74 -0.86
N TYR A 373 15.60 -13.96 0.40
CA TYR A 373 14.54 -13.22 1.08
C TYR A 373 14.80 -11.70 1.03
N PHE A 374 15.98 -11.26 1.45
CA PHE A 374 16.29 -9.82 1.49
C PHE A 374 16.41 -9.19 0.10
N LYS A 375 16.96 -9.92 -0.87
CA LYS A 375 17.01 -9.44 -2.27
C LYS A 375 15.63 -9.23 -2.85
N ALA A 376 14.71 -10.17 -2.63
CA ALA A 376 13.34 -10.03 -3.10
C ALA A 376 12.59 -8.91 -2.38
N LEU A 377 12.78 -8.77 -1.06
CA LEU A 377 12.17 -7.72 -0.27
C LEU A 377 12.66 -6.31 -0.65
N LEU A 378 13.96 -6.14 -0.89
CA LEU A 378 14.59 -4.84 -1.17
C LEU A 378 14.45 -4.37 -2.63
N HIS A 379 14.19 -5.29 -3.58
CA HIS A 379 14.18 -4.97 -5.01
C HIS A 379 12.79 -5.03 -5.68
N THR A 380 11.72 -5.17 -4.90
CA THR A 380 10.35 -5.12 -5.44
C THR A 380 9.90 -3.69 -5.77
N ASP A 381 8.91 -3.58 -6.66
CA ASP A 381 8.26 -2.33 -7.06
C ASP A 381 6.91 -2.10 -6.34
N GLU A 382 6.49 -3.01 -5.46
CA GLU A 382 5.22 -2.88 -4.71
C GLU A 382 5.29 -1.91 -3.52
N PHE A 383 6.49 -1.65 -2.99
CA PHE A 383 6.74 -0.78 -1.84
C PHE A 383 8.21 -0.32 -1.81
N ASP A 384 8.52 0.73 -1.05
CA ASP A 384 9.89 1.27 -0.91
C ASP A 384 10.55 0.63 0.33
N ALA A 385 11.36 -0.41 0.11
CA ALA A 385 12.14 -1.06 1.16
C ALA A 385 13.60 -0.59 1.12
N ARG A 386 14.16 -0.28 2.30
CA ARG A 386 15.53 0.24 2.43
C ARG A 386 16.29 -0.47 3.52
N LEU A 387 17.58 -0.67 3.29
CA LEU A 387 18.52 -1.19 4.27
C LEU A 387 19.38 -0.04 4.79
N MET A 388 19.42 0.12 6.11
CA MET A 388 20.15 1.17 6.81
C MET A 388 21.14 0.54 7.77
N PHE A 389 22.38 1.04 7.81
CA PHE A 389 23.40 0.61 8.76
C PHE A 389 23.92 1.76 9.61
N VAL A 390 24.22 1.43 10.87
CA VAL A 390 25.15 2.19 11.70
C VAL A 390 26.54 1.59 11.53
N TYR A 391 27.49 2.45 11.18
CA TYR A 391 28.91 2.16 11.17
C TYR A 391 29.56 2.74 12.42
N ASP A 392 30.56 2.06 12.97
CA ASP A 392 31.42 2.63 14.01
C ASP A 392 32.55 3.49 13.41
N LYS A 393 33.44 3.98 14.29
CA LYS A 393 34.57 4.85 13.92
C LYS A 393 35.61 4.18 13.01
N ASP A 394 35.58 2.86 12.90
CA ASP A 394 36.53 2.05 12.13
C ASP A 394 35.85 1.52 10.83
N ASP A 395 34.74 2.15 10.40
CA ASP A 395 33.95 1.83 9.21
C ASP A 395 33.36 0.41 9.20
N TYR A 396 33.10 -0.16 10.39
CA TYR A 396 32.51 -1.49 10.51
C TYR A 396 30.98 -1.42 10.73
N PRO A 397 30.14 -2.17 9.97
CA PRO A 397 28.69 -2.19 10.18
C PRO A 397 28.32 -2.98 11.44
N VAL A 398 27.77 -2.28 12.44
CA VAL A 398 27.52 -2.82 13.79
C VAL A 398 26.06 -3.01 14.12
N CYS A 399 25.17 -2.27 13.45
CA CYS A 399 23.73 -2.34 13.62
C CYS A 399 23.07 -2.04 12.30
N GLY A 400 22.02 -2.78 11.95
CA GLY A 400 21.27 -2.54 10.73
C GLY A 400 19.78 -2.66 10.95
N ALA A 401 19.02 -2.08 10.03
CA ALA A 401 17.58 -2.26 9.94
C ALA A 401 17.09 -2.28 8.50
N VAL A 402 16.11 -3.13 8.23
CA VAL A 402 15.26 -3.04 7.05
C VAL A 402 14.01 -2.25 7.44
N ILE A 403 13.78 -1.16 6.72
CA ILE A 403 12.59 -0.34 6.84
C ILE A 403 11.78 -0.44 5.56
N VAL A 404 10.46 -0.37 5.68
CA VAL A 404 9.57 -0.43 4.52
C VAL A 404 8.57 0.73 4.58
N LEU A 405 8.48 1.51 3.50
CA LEU A 405 7.54 2.62 3.35
C LEU A 405 6.45 2.22 2.35
N THR A 406 5.19 2.37 2.77
CA THR A 406 4.01 2.14 1.93
C THR A 406 2.93 3.15 2.29
N ASN A 407 2.42 3.90 1.31
CA ASN A 407 1.33 4.87 1.48
C ASN A 407 1.49 5.83 2.68
N GLY A 408 2.71 6.33 2.91
CA GLY A 408 3.02 7.24 4.01
C GLY A 408 3.18 6.60 5.39
N ILE A 409 3.10 5.26 5.50
CA ILE A 409 3.42 4.52 6.71
C ILE A 409 4.78 3.85 6.51
N MET A 410 5.73 4.18 7.39
CA MET A 410 7.02 3.52 7.46
C MET A 410 7.00 2.48 8.58
N GLN A 411 7.49 1.28 8.31
CA GLN A 411 7.49 0.14 9.23
C GLN A 411 8.94 -0.26 9.54
N ALA A 412 9.27 -0.38 10.83
CA ALA A 412 10.49 -1.04 11.26
C ALA A 412 10.31 -2.56 11.11
N HIS A 413 10.73 -3.11 9.96
CA HIS A 413 10.49 -4.53 9.65
C HIS A 413 11.42 -5.44 10.46
N LEU A 414 12.73 -5.29 10.28
CA LEU A 414 13.74 -6.09 10.96
C LEU A 414 14.90 -5.22 11.41
N LEU A 415 15.43 -5.48 12.61
CA LEU A 415 16.57 -4.76 13.18
C LEU A 415 17.50 -5.74 13.90
N GLY A 416 18.81 -5.52 13.77
CA GLY A 416 19.82 -6.28 14.48
C GLY A 416 20.96 -5.39 14.97
N THR A 417 21.61 -5.81 16.06
CA THR A 417 22.82 -5.18 16.59
C THR A 417 23.81 -6.26 17.00
N ARG A 418 25.07 -6.14 16.57
CA ARG A 418 26.14 -7.06 16.97
C ARG A 418 26.38 -6.97 18.47
N ALA A 419 26.61 -8.12 19.12
CA ALA A 419 26.69 -8.23 20.58
C ALA A 419 27.73 -7.29 21.21
N ALA A 420 28.91 -7.16 20.60
CA ALA A 420 30.00 -6.33 21.09
C ALA A 420 29.66 -4.82 21.17
N TRP A 421 28.61 -4.36 20.47
CA TRP A 421 28.18 -2.96 20.44
C TRP A 421 26.87 -2.68 21.20
N LEU A 422 26.26 -3.70 21.82
CA LEU A 422 24.99 -3.51 22.55
C LEU A 422 25.10 -2.49 23.68
N ALA A 423 26.24 -2.43 24.37
CA ALA A 423 26.48 -1.48 25.46
C ALA A 423 26.42 -0.01 25.00
N ASP A 424 26.85 0.26 23.76
CA ASP A 424 26.77 1.59 23.15
C ASP A 424 25.36 1.89 22.61
N SER A 425 24.57 0.85 22.33
CA SER A 425 23.19 0.92 21.85
C SER A 425 23.04 1.73 20.53
N PRO A 426 23.80 1.39 19.46
CA PRO A 426 23.80 2.11 18.18
C PRO A 426 22.42 2.21 17.53
N ALA A 427 21.52 1.26 17.81
CA ALA A 427 20.12 1.31 17.37
C ALA A 427 19.40 2.62 17.70
N LYS A 428 19.83 3.37 18.73
CA LYS A 428 19.23 4.69 19.03
C LYS A 428 19.55 5.74 17.96
N LEU A 429 20.79 5.76 17.49
CA LEU A 429 21.20 6.63 16.39
C LEU A 429 20.48 6.21 15.11
N LEU A 430 20.43 4.91 14.83
CA LEU A 430 19.72 4.37 13.67
C LEU A 430 18.25 4.81 13.63
N THR A 431 17.53 4.65 14.76
CA THR A 431 16.12 5.04 14.86
C THR A 431 15.90 6.52 14.58
N GLU A 432 16.74 7.42 15.10
CA GLU A 432 16.62 8.86 14.82
C GLU A 432 16.89 9.17 13.35
N GLU A 433 17.96 8.62 12.76
CA GLU A 433 18.31 8.85 11.35
C GLU A 433 17.23 8.33 10.39
N ILE A 434 16.58 7.21 10.74
CA ILE A 434 15.40 6.72 9.99
C ILE A 434 14.26 7.72 10.06
N THR A 435 14.03 8.40 11.18
CA THR A 435 12.98 9.44 11.27
C THR A 435 13.30 10.68 10.42
N VAL A 436 14.59 10.98 10.23
CA VAL A 436 15.04 12.06 9.33
C VAL A 436 14.79 11.66 7.88
N LEU A 437 15.15 10.43 7.52
CA LEU A 437 14.87 9.87 6.20
C LEU A 437 13.36 9.84 5.91
N GLY A 438 12.54 9.37 6.86
CA GLY A 438 11.09 9.31 6.70
C GLY A 438 10.46 10.66 6.37
N ARG A 439 10.92 11.74 7.01
CA ARG A 439 10.49 13.11 6.67
C ARG A 439 10.89 13.51 5.25
N LYS A 440 12.12 13.21 4.84
CA LYS A 440 12.60 13.46 3.47
C LYS A 440 11.77 12.73 2.42
N LEU A 441 11.28 11.53 2.75
CA LEU A 441 10.44 10.70 1.88
C LEU A 441 8.94 11.03 1.96
N GLY A 442 8.53 12.00 2.79
CA GLY A 442 7.13 12.36 2.96
C GLY A 442 6.30 11.32 3.72
N ALA A 443 6.93 10.46 4.52
CA ALA A 443 6.21 9.55 5.40
C ALA A 443 5.47 10.34 6.50
N LYS A 444 4.26 9.90 6.83
CA LYS A 444 3.43 10.48 7.90
C LYS A 444 3.74 9.84 9.26
N TYR A 445 3.93 8.51 9.26
CA TYR A 445 4.18 7.75 10.47
C TYR A 445 5.40 6.84 10.31
N TYR A 446 6.12 6.62 11.40
CA TYR A 446 7.10 5.54 11.50
C TYR A 446 6.78 4.65 12.70
N ASN A 447 6.37 3.41 12.42
CA ASN A 447 5.98 2.41 13.40
C ASN A 447 7.19 1.60 13.88
N LEU A 448 7.48 1.68 15.17
CA LEU A 448 8.52 0.87 15.83
C LEU A 448 8.00 -0.51 16.27
N GLY A 449 6.69 -0.75 16.22
CA GLY A 449 6.04 -1.94 16.75
C GLY A 449 5.94 -1.96 18.28
N GLY A 450 5.54 -3.09 18.84
CA GLY A 450 5.36 -3.30 20.29
C GLY A 450 6.57 -3.96 20.98
N GLY A 451 6.43 -4.34 22.24
CA GLY A 451 7.40 -5.20 22.93
C GLY A 451 7.34 -6.66 22.45
N LEU A 452 8.08 -7.56 23.11
CA LEU A 452 8.02 -8.99 22.80
C LEU A 452 6.62 -9.52 23.10
N GLY A 453 5.99 -10.15 22.10
CA GLY A 453 4.58 -10.56 22.22
C GLY A 453 3.63 -9.39 22.46
N PHE A 454 4.00 -8.17 22.05
CA PHE A 454 3.24 -6.93 22.23
C PHE A 454 3.00 -6.48 23.69
N LYS A 455 3.73 -7.09 24.64
CA LYS A 455 3.73 -6.70 26.05
C LYS A 455 4.44 -5.35 26.25
N GLU A 456 4.07 -4.62 27.30
CA GLU A 456 4.77 -3.39 27.73
C GLU A 456 6.07 -3.73 28.50
N ASP A 457 6.96 -4.49 27.85
CA ASP A 457 8.23 -4.97 28.41
C ASP A 457 9.38 -3.95 28.26
N SER A 458 10.62 -4.36 28.55
CA SER A 458 11.80 -3.51 28.41
C SER A 458 12.05 -3.03 26.97
N LEU A 459 11.64 -3.81 25.96
CA LEU A 459 11.73 -3.42 24.55
C LEU A 459 10.67 -2.37 24.22
N PHE A 460 9.44 -2.53 24.69
CA PHE A 460 8.39 -1.50 24.56
C PHE A 460 8.82 -0.19 25.23
N LEU A 461 9.30 -0.26 26.48
CA LEU A 461 9.78 0.92 27.21
C LEU A 461 10.97 1.58 26.52
N TRP A 462 11.87 0.80 25.90
CA TRP A 462 12.96 1.35 25.07
C TRP A 462 12.41 2.18 23.91
N LYS A 463 11.35 1.71 23.22
CA LYS A 463 10.69 2.42 22.11
C LYS A 463 9.95 3.65 22.61
N ALA A 464 9.21 3.53 23.72
CA ALA A 464 8.44 4.61 24.32
C ALA A 464 9.30 5.80 24.81
N ASN A 465 10.61 5.58 25.02
CA ASN A 465 11.54 6.69 25.27
C ASN A 465 11.76 7.60 24.06
N PHE A 466 11.39 7.18 22.84
CA PHE A 466 11.48 8.01 21.64
C PHE A 466 10.19 8.73 21.30
N SER A 467 9.05 8.15 21.63
CA SER A 467 7.73 8.70 21.30
C SER A 467 6.70 8.23 22.31
N SER A 468 5.83 9.15 22.72
CA SER A 468 4.65 8.86 23.55
C SER A 468 3.41 8.50 22.71
N LEU A 469 3.46 8.66 21.38
CA LEU A 469 2.36 8.28 20.51
C LEU A 469 2.32 6.77 20.36
N THR A 470 1.17 6.19 20.72
CA THR A 470 0.92 4.75 20.64
C THR A 470 -0.41 4.45 19.98
N PHE A 471 -0.49 3.36 19.24
CA PHE A 471 -1.74 2.80 18.73
C PHE A 471 -2.00 1.42 19.34
N ASN A 472 -3.28 1.10 19.57
CA ASN A 472 -3.67 -0.21 20.05
C ASN A 472 -3.45 -1.24 18.95
N TYR A 473 -3.02 -2.43 19.36
CA TYR A 473 -2.77 -3.55 18.49
C TYR A 473 -3.65 -4.73 18.89
N GLN A 474 -4.37 -5.25 17.91
CA GLN A 474 -5.33 -6.31 18.12
C GLN A 474 -5.06 -7.48 17.16
N THR A 475 -5.43 -8.68 17.59
CA THR A 475 -5.44 -9.87 16.76
C THR A 475 -6.86 -10.39 16.65
N TRP A 476 -7.21 -10.91 15.50
CA TRP A 476 -8.39 -11.71 15.30
C TRP A 476 -8.03 -13.19 15.45
N ARG A 477 -8.66 -13.86 16.43
CA ARG A 477 -8.47 -15.26 16.80
C ARG A 477 -9.82 -15.97 16.71
N PHE A 478 -10.15 -16.45 15.52
CA PHE A 478 -11.49 -16.97 15.21
C PHE A 478 -11.49 -18.48 15.09
N VAL A 479 -12.43 -19.14 15.78
CA VAL A 479 -12.71 -20.58 15.66
C VAL A 479 -13.91 -20.74 14.74
N ALA A 480 -13.67 -21.25 13.54
CA ALA A 480 -14.67 -21.43 12.50
C ALA A 480 -15.44 -22.76 12.64
N ASP A 481 -14.77 -23.80 13.18
CA ASP A 481 -15.36 -25.09 13.49
C ASP A 481 -15.02 -25.49 14.93
N GLN A 482 -15.97 -25.27 15.84
CA GLN A 482 -15.77 -25.50 17.27
C GLN A 482 -15.62 -26.99 17.61
N GLU A 483 -16.31 -27.87 16.88
CA GLU A 483 -16.25 -29.31 17.13
C GLU A 483 -14.88 -29.86 16.74
N ALA A 484 -14.40 -29.51 15.53
CA ALA A 484 -13.06 -29.88 15.08
C ALA A 484 -11.96 -29.27 15.96
N TYR A 485 -12.12 -28.01 16.41
CA TYR A 485 -11.17 -27.36 17.32
C TYR A 485 -11.01 -28.12 18.63
N ASN A 486 -12.13 -28.48 19.28
CA ASN A 486 -12.12 -29.23 20.53
C ASN A 486 -11.49 -30.62 20.36
N ALA A 487 -11.81 -31.32 19.26
CA ALA A 487 -11.23 -32.62 18.94
C ALA A 487 -9.71 -32.56 18.73
N LEU A 488 -9.19 -31.50 18.10
CA LEU A 488 -7.76 -31.31 17.89
C LEU A 488 -7.01 -31.00 19.19
N ILE A 489 -7.60 -30.23 20.11
CA ILE A 489 -7.01 -29.97 21.44
C ILE A 489 -6.91 -31.26 22.26
N LEU A 490 -7.97 -32.06 22.29
CA LEU A 490 -7.99 -33.33 23.04
C LEU A 490 -6.91 -34.30 22.55
N ARG A 491 -6.59 -34.30 21.25
CA ARG A 491 -5.52 -35.14 20.67
C ARG A 491 -4.11 -34.71 21.10
N GLN A 492 -3.90 -33.44 21.41
CA GLN A 492 -2.61 -32.90 21.83
C GLN A 492 -2.37 -33.02 23.34
N GLU A 493 -3.32 -33.61 24.08
CA GLU A 493 -3.28 -33.70 25.56
C GLU A 493 -3.07 -32.33 26.24
N ILE A 494 -3.44 -31.23 25.56
CA ILE A 494 -3.36 -29.88 26.13
C ILE A 494 -4.54 -29.71 27.08
N GLU A 495 -4.26 -29.47 28.36
CA GLU A 495 -5.31 -29.18 29.34
C GLU A 495 -6.08 -27.91 28.94
N PRO A 496 -7.44 -27.92 28.96
CA PRO A 496 -8.26 -26.75 28.58
C PRO A 496 -8.00 -25.47 29.40
N GLN A 497 -7.27 -25.56 30.52
CA GLN A 497 -7.02 -24.47 31.48
C GLN A 497 -5.59 -23.90 31.43
N THR A 498 -4.81 -24.13 30.37
CA THR A 498 -3.51 -23.48 30.25
C THR A 498 -3.68 -21.96 30.12
N GLU A 499 -3.10 -21.16 31.03
CA GLU A 499 -2.99 -19.68 30.92
C GLU A 499 -2.10 -19.21 29.75
N VAL A 500 -1.84 -20.08 28.77
CA VAL A 500 -0.92 -19.85 27.67
C VAL A 500 -1.58 -18.97 26.61
N ASP A 501 -1.04 -17.77 26.42
CA ASP A 501 -1.46 -16.83 25.37
C ASP A 501 -0.92 -17.27 23.99
N PHE A 502 -1.51 -18.32 23.42
CA PHE A 502 -1.16 -18.88 22.12
C PHE A 502 -2.41 -19.27 21.33
N PHE A 503 -2.39 -19.06 20.01
CA PHE A 503 -3.51 -19.41 19.14
C PHE A 503 -3.05 -19.85 17.74
N PRO A 504 -3.64 -20.91 17.16
CA PRO A 504 -4.60 -21.83 17.80
C PRO A 504 -3.89 -22.79 18.77
N LEU A 505 -4.56 -23.18 19.86
CA LEU A 505 -3.92 -23.96 20.93
C LEU A 505 -3.36 -25.31 20.46
N TYR A 506 -4.04 -26.01 19.54
CA TYR A 506 -3.58 -27.30 19.02
C TYR A 506 -2.27 -27.23 18.21
N ARG A 507 -1.77 -26.03 17.89
CA ARG A 507 -0.45 -25.81 17.27
C ARG A 507 0.68 -25.63 18.31
N LEU A 508 0.35 -25.57 19.60
CA LEU A 508 1.34 -25.46 20.66
C LEU A 508 2.18 -26.74 20.69
N GLN A 509 3.50 -26.62 20.50
CA GLN A 509 4.39 -27.76 20.59
C GLN A 509 4.61 -28.10 22.08
N ALA A 510 4.39 -29.36 22.46
CA ALA A 510 4.46 -29.84 23.85
C ALA A 510 5.80 -29.58 24.57
N ASN A 511 6.88 -29.25 23.85
CA ASN A 511 8.23 -29.03 24.40
C ASN A 511 8.65 -27.54 24.49
N LYS A 512 7.73 -26.57 24.39
CA LYS A 512 8.03 -25.12 24.48
C LYS A 512 7.23 -24.36 25.54
N VAL A 513 6.78 -25.04 26.59
CA VAL A 513 6.19 -24.41 27.79
C VAL A 513 7.29 -24.05 28.79
#